data_AF-A0A962BXL4-F1
#
_entry.id   AF-A0A962BXL4-F1
#
_cell.length_a   1.000
_cell.length_b   1.000
_cell.length_c   1.000
_cell.angle_alpha   90.00
_cell.angle_beta   90.00
_cell.angle_gamma   90.00
#
_symmetry.space_group_name_H-M   'P 1'
#
loop_
_entity.id
_entity.type
_entity.pdbx_description
1 polymer ?
#
loop_
_entity_poly.entity_id
_entity_poly.type
_entity_poly.pdbx_seq_one_letter_code
_entity_poly.pdbx_strand_id
1 'polypeptide(L)'
;MRSVLLFALLAPPCALAQDASFFSVPGQDWGLRFESSLVKSHKGASNGAEFQLQIETTGGLYATVFVEPAEGKGVDSQECKEFYWASAQKNPRIDSDTIQSAPSGDFVKVSYIVRAELNGMSIVQPNANYYGHRSGKCIDVHVSQPFLKGDPVDYTNLKLFEATLKYASVP
;
A
#
# COMPACT_ATOMS: atom_id res chain seq x y z
N MET A 1 -21.90 -19.20 -56.94
CA MET A 1 -22.24 -18.71 -55.59
C MET A 1 -20.95 -18.26 -54.92
N ARG A 2 -20.73 -16.94 -54.77
CA ARG A 2 -19.55 -16.39 -54.09
C ARG A 2 -19.90 -16.17 -52.61
N SER A 3 -19.33 -16.98 -51.74
CA SER A 3 -19.46 -16.83 -50.29
C SER A 3 -18.59 -15.65 -49.82
N VAL A 4 -19.23 -14.62 -49.29
CA VAL A 4 -18.56 -13.51 -48.61
C VAL A 4 -18.34 -13.94 -47.16
N LEU A 5 -17.08 -14.18 -46.78
CA LEU A 5 -16.71 -14.35 -45.37
C LEU A 5 -16.75 -12.98 -44.68
N LEU A 6 -17.73 -12.77 -43.82
CA LEU A 6 -17.81 -11.62 -42.93
C LEU A 6 -16.86 -11.86 -41.76
N PHE A 7 -15.70 -11.18 -41.75
CA PHE A 7 -14.84 -11.11 -40.57
C PHE A 7 -15.48 -10.15 -39.56
N ALA A 8 -16.13 -10.71 -38.55
CA ALA A 8 -16.56 -9.94 -37.39
C ALA A 8 -15.32 -9.54 -36.57
N LEU A 9 -14.94 -8.26 -36.64
CA LEU A 9 -13.97 -7.63 -35.74
C LEU A 9 -14.54 -7.65 -34.31
N LEU A 10 -14.14 -8.66 -33.53
CA LEU A 10 -14.32 -8.65 -32.08
C LEU A 10 -13.39 -7.56 -31.51
N ALA A 11 -13.93 -6.38 -31.28
CA ALA A 11 -13.24 -5.38 -30.47
C ALA A 11 -13.07 -5.96 -29.05
N PRO A 12 -11.86 -5.97 -28.47
CA PRO A 12 -11.68 -6.38 -27.09
C PRO A 12 -12.50 -5.43 -26.19
N PRO A 13 -13.18 -5.95 -25.15
CA PRO A 13 -13.89 -5.10 -24.22
C PRO A 13 -12.89 -4.11 -23.62
N CYS A 14 -13.15 -2.81 -23.80
CA CYS A 14 -12.53 -1.78 -22.98
C CYS A 14 -12.81 -2.15 -21.54
N ALA A 15 -11.78 -2.60 -20.81
CA ALA A 15 -11.86 -2.72 -19.37
C ALA A 15 -12.25 -1.33 -18.86
N LEU A 16 -13.43 -1.22 -18.24
CA LEU A 16 -13.83 -0.01 -17.51
C LEU A 16 -12.67 0.33 -16.58
N ALA A 17 -12.13 1.54 -16.72
CA ALA A 17 -11.08 2.02 -15.85
C ALA A 17 -11.58 1.88 -14.41
N GLN A 18 -10.99 0.95 -13.66
CA GLN A 18 -11.23 0.82 -12.22
C GLN A 18 -11.00 2.19 -11.58
N ASP A 19 -12.05 2.71 -10.92
CA ASP A 19 -12.00 3.98 -10.22
C ASP A 19 -10.90 3.91 -9.17
N ALA A 20 -9.88 4.76 -9.28
CA ALA A 20 -8.78 4.78 -8.33
C ALA A 20 -8.83 6.06 -7.51
N SER A 21 -8.58 5.93 -6.21
CA SER A 21 -8.49 7.05 -5.29
C SER A 21 -7.12 7.65 -5.40
N PHE A 22 -7.07 8.98 -5.47
CA PHE A 22 -5.84 9.75 -5.54
C PHE A 22 -5.70 10.59 -4.28
N PHE A 23 -4.54 10.50 -3.65
CA PHE A 23 -4.18 11.27 -2.46
C PHE A 23 -2.96 12.12 -2.76
N SER A 24 -3.16 13.42 -2.93
CA SER A 24 -2.07 14.38 -3.16
C SER A 24 -1.18 14.51 -1.94
N VAL A 25 0.12 14.65 -2.17
CA VAL A 25 1.07 15.05 -1.13
C VAL A 25 1.18 16.58 -1.14
N PRO A 26 0.91 17.26 -0.02
CA PRO A 26 0.95 18.73 0.01
C PRO A 26 2.30 19.31 -0.41
N GLY A 27 2.26 20.33 -1.27
CA GLY A 27 3.46 20.98 -1.82
C GLY A 27 4.23 20.12 -2.82
N GLN A 28 3.63 19.06 -3.36
CA GLN A 28 4.20 18.20 -4.40
C GLN A 28 3.26 18.15 -5.62
N ASP A 29 3.83 17.86 -6.79
CA ASP A 29 3.12 17.64 -8.05
C ASP A 29 2.71 16.17 -8.27
N TRP A 30 2.86 15.35 -7.22
CA TRP A 30 2.55 13.94 -7.22
C TRP A 30 1.76 13.53 -5.96
N GLY A 31 1.20 12.33 -6.02
CA GLY A 31 0.49 11.70 -4.92
C GLY A 31 0.53 10.18 -5.02
N LEU A 32 -0.22 9.53 -4.13
CA LEU A 32 -0.43 8.10 -4.16
C LEU A 32 -1.78 7.78 -4.80
N ARG A 33 -1.79 6.72 -5.59
CA ARG A 33 -3.00 6.18 -6.21
C ARG A 33 -3.12 4.70 -5.89
N PHE A 34 -4.33 4.26 -5.55
CA PHE A 34 -4.72 2.85 -5.42
C PHE A 34 -6.24 2.71 -5.60
N GLU A 35 -6.75 1.48 -5.61
CA GLU A 35 -8.15 1.15 -5.88
C GLU A 35 -9.16 1.87 -4.94
N SER A 36 -10.16 2.58 -5.52
CA SER A 36 -11.14 3.35 -4.73
C SER A 36 -12.10 2.48 -3.95
N SER A 37 -12.44 1.28 -4.45
CA SER A 37 -13.35 0.38 -3.74
C SER A 37 -12.81 -0.08 -2.38
N LEU A 38 -11.50 0.10 -2.15
CA LEU A 38 -10.91 -0.07 -0.83
C LEU A 38 -11.26 1.10 0.09
N VAL A 39 -11.36 2.36 -0.34
CA VAL A 39 -11.44 3.52 0.56
C VAL A 39 -12.84 3.69 1.17
N LYS A 40 -12.94 3.61 2.50
CA LYS A 40 -14.16 3.93 3.25
C LYS A 40 -14.11 5.34 3.84
N SER A 41 -13.00 5.69 4.48
CA SER A 41 -12.77 7.03 5.05
C SER A 41 -11.28 7.35 5.05
N HIS A 42 -10.93 8.63 5.10
CA HIS A 42 -9.53 9.04 5.22
C HIS A 42 -9.39 10.35 6.01
N LYS A 43 -8.21 10.54 6.59
CA LYS A 43 -7.82 11.78 7.28
C LYS A 43 -6.35 12.07 7.02
N GLY A 44 -6.08 13.26 6.48
CA GLY A 44 -4.72 13.76 6.25
C GLY A 44 -4.34 14.85 7.25
N ALA A 45 -3.06 14.92 7.59
CA ALA A 45 -2.47 16.02 8.34
C ALA A 45 -1.08 16.32 7.79
N SER A 46 -0.69 17.60 7.80
CA SER A 46 0.65 18.04 7.41
C SER A 46 1.25 18.88 8.50
N ASN A 47 2.55 18.71 8.73
CA ASN A 47 3.34 19.53 9.63
C ASN A 47 4.64 19.94 8.93
N GLY A 48 4.64 21.13 8.33
CA GLY A 48 5.76 21.62 7.54
C GLY A 48 6.04 20.70 6.35
N ALA A 49 7.18 20.02 6.38
CA ALA A 49 7.64 19.14 5.29
C ALA A 49 7.17 17.68 5.42
N GLU A 50 6.45 17.35 6.48
CA GLU A 50 5.93 16.02 6.79
C GLU A 50 4.43 15.94 6.49
N PHE A 51 4.00 14.79 5.99
CA PHE A 51 2.61 14.49 5.70
C PHE A 51 2.26 13.10 6.21
N GLN A 52 1.11 13.01 6.89
CA GLN A 52 0.52 11.74 7.31
C GLN A 52 -0.88 11.62 6.74
N LEU A 53 -1.20 10.42 6.26
CA LEU A 53 -2.54 10.07 5.80
C LEU A 53 -2.96 8.75 6.44
N GLN A 54 -4.12 8.74 7.08
CA GLN A 54 -4.78 7.53 7.58
C GLN A 54 -5.96 7.20 6.69
N ILE A 55 -6.09 5.95 6.29
CA ILE A 55 -7.15 5.44 5.42
C ILE A 55 -7.77 4.23 6.11
N GLU A 56 -9.07 4.32 6.38
CA GLU A 56 -9.88 3.16 6.72
C GLU A 56 -10.40 2.58 5.40
N THR A 57 -10.19 1.28 5.22
CA THR A 57 -10.68 0.60 4.01
C THR A 57 -11.83 -0.35 4.30
N THR A 58 -12.52 -0.78 3.25
CA THR A 58 -13.51 -1.84 3.31
C THR A 58 -12.85 -3.18 3.70
N GLY A 59 -13.60 -4.05 4.37
CA GLY A 59 -13.09 -5.37 4.79
C GLY A 59 -12.04 -5.35 5.92
N GLY A 60 -11.91 -4.25 6.66
CA GLY A 60 -11.09 -4.18 7.87
C GLY A 60 -9.58 -3.98 7.62
N LEU A 61 -9.18 -3.69 6.38
CA LEU A 61 -7.83 -3.26 6.07
C LEU A 61 -7.66 -1.78 6.51
N TYR A 62 -6.49 -1.45 7.03
CA TYR A 62 -6.10 -0.10 7.42
C TYR A 62 -4.81 0.26 6.70
N ALA A 63 -4.73 1.48 6.16
CA ALA A 63 -3.50 2.00 5.59
C ALA A 63 -3.10 3.31 6.28
N THR A 64 -1.82 3.45 6.57
CA THR A 64 -1.21 4.70 7.01
C THR A 64 -0.06 5.04 6.09
N VAL A 65 0.00 6.28 5.63
CA VAL A 65 1.09 6.80 4.82
C VAL A 65 1.84 7.83 5.64
N PHE A 66 3.15 7.71 5.66
CA PHE A 66 4.06 8.76 6.12
C PHE A 66 4.90 9.23 4.94
N VAL A 67 4.99 10.54 4.77
CA VAL A 67 5.87 11.18 3.78
C VAL A 67 6.70 12.21 4.51
N GLU A 68 8.02 12.06 4.42
CA GLU A 68 8.96 12.91 5.16
C GLU A 68 10.16 13.29 4.27
N PRO A 69 10.91 14.36 4.59
CA PRO A 69 12.18 14.65 3.93
C PRO A 69 13.13 13.44 3.95
N ALA A 70 13.79 13.19 2.82
CA ALA A 70 14.71 12.06 2.67
C ALA A 70 16.12 12.34 3.25
N GLU A 71 16.42 13.59 3.61
CA GLU A 71 17.71 13.99 4.18
C GLU A 71 18.04 13.15 5.44
N GLY A 72 19.16 12.45 5.39
CA GLY A 72 19.59 11.52 6.46
C GLY A 72 18.85 10.18 6.51
N LYS A 73 17.89 9.93 5.61
CA LYS A 73 17.07 8.71 5.55
C LYS A 73 17.37 7.84 4.33
N GLY A 74 17.69 8.44 3.18
CA GLY A 74 18.10 7.71 1.98
C GLY A 74 17.91 8.50 0.69
N VAL A 75 18.49 8.03 -0.41
CA VAL A 75 18.35 8.63 -1.76
C VAL A 75 17.51 7.80 -2.72
N ASP A 76 17.10 6.59 -2.30
CA ASP A 76 16.22 5.70 -3.06
C ASP A 76 15.30 4.88 -2.13
N SER A 77 14.39 4.11 -2.74
CA SER A 77 13.40 3.30 -2.01
C SER A 77 14.06 2.24 -1.11
N GLN A 78 15.23 1.71 -1.48
CA GLN A 78 15.94 0.70 -0.70
C GLN A 78 16.58 1.31 0.54
N GLU A 79 17.24 2.47 0.41
CA GLU A 79 17.82 3.18 1.55
C GLU A 79 16.73 3.69 2.52
N CYS A 80 15.63 4.26 2.00
CA CYS A 80 14.47 4.63 2.84
C CYS A 80 13.94 3.40 3.60
N LYS A 81 13.83 2.23 2.93
CA LYS A 81 13.45 0.96 3.59
C LYS A 81 14.43 0.61 4.70
N GLU A 82 15.74 0.70 4.46
CA GLU A 82 16.76 0.34 5.46
C GLU A 82 16.67 1.23 6.69
N PHE A 83 16.50 2.54 6.50
CA PHE A 83 16.35 3.50 7.59
C PHE A 83 15.13 3.20 8.46
N TYR A 84 13.93 3.09 7.89
CA TYR A 84 12.72 2.89 8.67
C TYR A 84 12.60 1.47 9.23
N TRP A 85 12.91 0.45 8.42
CA TRP A 85 12.78 -0.95 8.84
C TRP A 85 13.73 -1.29 9.99
N ALA A 86 14.91 -0.66 10.05
CA ALA A 86 15.85 -0.84 11.15
C ALA A 86 15.22 -0.60 12.54
N SER A 87 14.26 0.33 12.63
CA SER A 87 13.49 0.59 13.83
C SER A 87 12.28 -0.33 13.94
N ALA A 88 11.46 -0.43 12.88
CA ALA A 88 10.20 -1.17 12.89
C ALA A 88 10.37 -2.66 13.24
N GLN A 89 11.43 -3.30 12.75
CA GLN A 89 11.69 -4.73 12.98
C GLN A 89 11.96 -5.08 14.45
N LYS A 90 12.21 -4.09 15.31
CA LYS A 90 12.43 -4.30 16.75
C LYS A 90 11.13 -4.56 17.51
N ASN A 91 9.96 -4.46 16.86
CA ASN A 91 8.68 -4.75 17.49
C ASN A 91 8.59 -6.25 17.85
N PRO A 92 8.51 -6.60 19.16
CA PRO A 92 8.52 -8.00 19.60
C PRO A 92 7.26 -8.79 19.23
N ARG A 93 6.22 -8.12 18.69
CA ARG A 93 5.00 -8.77 18.21
C ARG A 93 5.09 -9.24 16.76
N ILE A 94 6.14 -8.83 16.04
CA ILE A 94 6.41 -9.29 14.68
C ILE A 94 6.92 -10.73 14.76
N ASP A 95 6.28 -11.63 14.02
CA ASP A 95 6.74 -12.99 13.81
C ASP A 95 7.92 -12.98 12.82
N SER A 96 9.15 -13.09 13.33
CA SER A 96 10.37 -12.91 12.54
C SER A 96 10.48 -13.88 11.36
N ASP A 97 9.90 -15.08 11.50
CA ASP A 97 9.97 -16.13 10.47
C ASP A 97 9.06 -15.82 9.28
N THR A 98 8.20 -14.81 9.40
CA THR A 98 7.25 -14.40 8.36
C THR A 98 7.71 -13.16 7.60
N ILE A 99 8.83 -12.56 8.00
CA ILE A 99 9.36 -11.36 7.35
C ILE A 99 9.85 -11.73 5.94
N GLN A 100 9.29 -11.07 4.95
CA GLN A 100 9.71 -11.18 3.55
C GLN A 100 9.92 -9.79 2.98
N SER A 101 11.00 -9.60 2.23
CA SER A 101 11.26 -8.35 1.51
C SER A 101 11.40 -8.62 0.02
N ALA A 102 10.77 -7.79 -0.80
CA ALA A 102 10.83 -7.90 -2.25
C ALA A 102 10.56 -6.54 -2.91
N PRO A 103 11.09 -6.30 -4.13
CA PRO A 103 10.64 -5.19 -4.96
C PRO A 103 9.14 -5.27 -5.26
N SER A 104 8.47 -4.12 -5.32
CA SER A 104 7.03 -4.00 -5.59
C SER A 104 6.73 -2.70 -6.34
N GLY A 105 6.86 -2.74 -7.67
CA GLY A 105 6.70 -1.53 -8.51
C GLY A 105 7.74 -0.46 -8.15
N ASP A 106 7.29 0.74 -7.82
CA ASP A 106 8.14 1.88 -7.41
C ASP A 106 8.67 1.75 -5.96
N PHE A 107 8.27 0.69 -5.25
CA PHE A 107 8.51 0.52 -3.82
C PHE A 107 9.36 -0.72 -3.51
N VAL A 108 9.91 -0.77 -2.31
CA VAL A 108 10.40 -1.99 -1.68
C VAL A 108 9.39 -2.41 -0.62
N LYS A 109 8.83 -3.61 -0.76
CA LYS A 109 7.88 -4.18 0.18
C LYS A 109 8.61 -4.93 1.29
N VAL A 110 8.11 -4.79 2.51
CA VAL A 110 8.39 -5.70 3.62
C VAL A 110 7.06 -6.19 4.17
N SER A 111 6.76 -7.47 4.01
CA SER A 111 5.56 -8.13 4.54
C SER A 111 5.89 -9.00 5.73
N TYR A 112 5.00 -9.05 6.72
CA TYR A 112 5.19 -9.81 7.95
C TYR A 112 3.84 -10.04 8.66
N ILE A 113 3.81 -10.96 9.62
CA ILE A 113 2.66 -11.19 10.49
C ILE A 113 2.97 -10.59 11.87
N VAL A 114 1.98 -9.88 12.42
CA VAL A 114 1.94 -9.51 13.83
C VAL A 114 1.02 -10.49 14.56
N ARG A 115 1.50 -11.05 15.67
CA ARG A 115 0.70 -11.87 16.59
C ARG A 115 0.58 -11.13 17.91
N ALA A 116 -0.65 -10.92 18.37
CA ALA A 116 -0.90 -10.20 19.61
C ALA A 116 -2.16 -10.72 20.30
N GLU A 117 -2.30 -10.35 21.57
CA GLU A 117 -3.54 -10.48 22.33
C GLU A 117 -4.17 -9.09 22.47
N LEU A 118 -5.43 -8.95 22.06
CA LEU A 118 -6.19 -7.72 22.20
C LEU A 118 -7.52 -8.04 22.90
N ASN A 119 -7.72 -7.47 24.10
CA ASN A 119 -8.91 -7.69 24.93
C ASN A 119 -9.22 -9.20 25.18
N GLY A 120 -8.16 -10.00 25.39
CA GLY A 120 -8.27 -11.44 25.62
C GLY A 120 -8.53 -12.28 24.36
N MET A 121 -8.48 -11.66 23.18
CA MET A 121 -8.57 -12.36 21.90
C MET A 121 -7.20 -12.39 21.21
N SER A 122 -6.76 -13.58 20.84
CA SER A 122 -5.59 -13.75 19.97
C SER A 122 -5.91 -13.23 18.57
N ILE A 123 -5.08 -12.31 18.07
CA ILE A 123 -5.18 -11.80 16.70
C ILE A 123 -3.98 -12.24 15.85
N VAL A 124 -4.24 -12.47 14.58
CA VAL A 124 -3.25 -12.63 13.52
C VAL A 124 -3.46 -11.48 12.55
N GLN A 125 -2.45 -10.64 12.37
CA GLN A 125 -2.55 -9.45 11.54
C GLN A 125 -1.45 -9.49 10.49
N PRO A 126 -1.77 -9.84 9.24
CA PRO A 126 -0.89 -9.57 8.11
C PRO A 126 -0.63 -8.07 8.00
N ASN A 127 0.63 -7.72 7.80
CA ASN A 127 1.12 -6.37 7.61
C ASN A 127 2.02 -6.32 6.38
N ALA A 128 2.04 -5.16 5.72
CA ALA A 128 3.07 -4.84 4.76
C ALA A 128 3.44 -3.35 4.86
N ASN A 129 4.72 -3.06 4.80
CA ASN A 129 5.22 -1.70 4.59
C ASN A 129 5.75 -1.61 3.15
N TYR A 130 5.33 -0.59 2.41
CA TYR A 130 5.86 -0.25 1.10
C TYR A 130 6.68 1.02 1.23
N TYR A 131 7.99 0.86 1.12
CA TYR A 131 8.94 1.95 1.24
C TYR A 131 9.26 2.50 -0.14
N GLY A 132 9.15 3.81 -0.30
CA GLY A 132 9.38 4.49 -1.56
C GLY A 132 10.23 5.73 -1.41
N HIS A 133 10.78 6.20 -2.52
CA HIS A 133 11.46 7.48 -2.61
C HIS A 133 10.98 8.26 -3.83
N ARG A 134 10.57 9.52 -3.62
CA ARG A 134 10.13 10.40 -4.72
C ARG A 134 10.37 11.86 -4.39
N SER A 135 10.98 12.59 -5.34
CA SER A 135 11.22 14.03 -5.24
C SER A 135 11.86 14.48 -3.91
N GLY A 136 12.87 13.73 -3.44
CA GLY A 136 13.59 14.04 -2.19
C GLY A 136 12.79 13.74 -0.91
N LYS A 137 11.75 12.92 -1.01
CA LYS A 137 10.96 12.43 0.13
C LYS A 137 11.14 10.92 0.26
N CYS A 138 11.21 10.44 1.50
CA CYS A 138 10.97 9.04 1.79
C CYS A 138 9.48 8.83 2.13
N ILE A 139 8.94 7.71 1.68
CA ILE A 139 7.54 7.33 1.86
C ILE A 139 7.51 5.98 2.58
N ASP A 140 6.68 5.85 3.61
CA ASP A 140 6.30 4.56 4.22
C ASP A 140 4.77 4.42 4.13
N VAL A 141 4.32 3.50 3.28
CA VAL A 141 2.92 3.08 3.23
C VAL A 141 2.78 1.79 4.03
N HIS A 142 2.25 1.89 5.24
CA HIS A 142 1.96 0.73 6.08
C HIS A 142 0.52 0.30 5.91
N VAL A 143 0.30 -0.96 5.55
CA VAL A 143 -1.02 -1.58 5.52
C VAL A 143 -1.11 -2.74 6.49
N SER A 144 -2.28 -2.91 7.09
CA SER A 144 -2.53 -4.02 8.02
C SER A 144 -4.00 -4.42 8.06
N GLN A 145 -4.27 -5.70 8.31
CA GLN A 145 -5.63 -6.21 8.38
C GLN A 145 -5.71 -7.25 9.50
N PRO A 146 -6.37 -6.95 10.64
CA PRO A 146 -6.44 -7.89 11.76
C PRO A 146 -7.50 -8.96 11.54
N PHE A 147 -7.19 -10.20 11.93
CA PHE A 147 -8.10 -11.35 11.97
C PHE A 147 -8.04 -11.99 13.36
N LEU A 148 -9.12 -12.66 13.78
CA LEU A 148 -9.05 -13.51 14.97
C LEU A 148 -8.26 -14.78 14.66
N LYS A 149 -7.53 -15.28 15.65
CA LYS A 149 -6.78 -16.54 15.51
C LYS A 149 -7.75 -17.69 15.27
N GLY A 150 -7.55 -18.39 14.15
CA GLY A 150 -8.38 -19.52 13.72
C GLY A 150 -9.35 -19.18 12.60
N ASP A 151 -9.61 -17.89 12.36
CA ASP A 151 -10.39 -17.46 11.21
C ASP A 151 -9.56 -17.62 9.91
N PRO A 152 -10.22 -17.92 8.78
CA PRO A 152 -9.57 -17.85 7.47
C PRO A 152 -9.02 -16.45 7.22
N VAL A 153 -7.73 -16.38 6.88
CA VAL A 153 -7.10 -15.11 6.52
C VAL A 153 -7.37 -14.81 5.04
N ASP A 154 -8.14 -13.76 4.78
CA ASP A 154 -8.43 -13.28 3.43
C ASP A 154 -7.45 -12.18 3.02
N TYR A 155 -6.58 -12.50 2.07
CA TYR A 155 -5.58 -11.57 1.53
C TYR A 155 -6.06 -10.74 0.34
N THR A 156 -7.34 -10.84 -0.04
CA THR A 156 -7.87 -10.20 -1.26
C THR A 156 -7.62 -8.70 -1.27
N ASN A 157 -7.97 -8.00 -0.18
CA ASN A 157 -7.79 -6.55 -0.10
C ASN A 157 -6.33 -6.13 -0.05
N LEU A 158 -5.46 -6.87 0.65
CA LEU A 158 -4.02 -6.63 0.67
C LEU A 158 -3.40 -6.78 -0.74
N LYS A 159 -3.76 -7.84 -1.47
CA LYS A 159 -3.28 -8.08 -2.83
C LYS A 159 -3.80 -7.04 -3.81
N LEU A 160 -5.05 -6.62 -3.68
CA LEU A 160 -5.63 -5.56 -4.50
C LEU A 160 -4.96 -4.21 -4.24
N PHE A 161 -4.69 -3.90 -2.97
CA PHE A 161 -3.92 -2.72 -2.59
C PHE A 161 -2.52 -2.76 -3.22
N GLU A 162 -1.79 -3.85 -3.04
CA GLU A 162 -0.45 -4.05 -3.62
C GLU A 162 -0.45 -3.88 -5.15
N ALA A 163 -1.39 -4.50 -5.84
CA ALA A 163 -1.46 -4.48 -7.30
C ALA A 163 -1.81 -3.10 -7.87
N THR A 164 -2.41 -2.22 -7.07
CA THR A 164 -2.90 -0.91 -7.53
C THR A 164 -2.14 0.28 -6.95
N LEU A 165 -1.34 0.07 -5.90
CA LEU A 165 -0.48 1.09 -5.31
C LEU A 165 0.56 1.56 -6.33
N LYS A 166 0.54 2.86 -6.62
CA LYS A 166 1.54 3.53 -7.44
C LYS A 166 1.60 5.01 -7.13
N TYR A 167 2.70 5.64 -7.54
CA TYR A 167 2.70 7.09 -7.66
C TYR A 167 1.86 7.54 -8.86
N ALA A 168 1.28 8.73 -8.75
CA ALA A 168 0.61 9.41 -9.85
C ALA A 168 0.87 10.91 -9.78
N SER A 169 0.85 11.59 -10.93
CA SER A 169 0.85 13.05 -10.98
C SER A 169 -0.48 13.60 -10.49
N VAL A 170 -0.45 14.80 -9.89
CA VAL A 170 -1.69 15.53 -9.56
C VAL A 170 -2.49 15.76 -10.85
N PRO A 171 -3.77 15.34 -10.90
CA PRO A 171 -4.64 15.54 -12.06
C PRO A 171 -4.87 17.01 -12.43
#